data_AF-A0A7G6TY03-F1
#
_entry.id   AF-A0A7G6TY03-F1
#
_cell.length_a   1.000
_cell.length_b   1.000
_cell.length_c   1.000
_cell.angle_alpha   90.00
_cell.angle_beta   90.00
_cell.angle_gamma   90.00
#
_symmetry.space_group_name_H-M   'P 1'
#
loop_
_entity.id
_entity.type
_entity.pdbx_description
1 polymer ?
#
loop_
_entity_poly.entity_id
_entity_poly.type
_entity_poly.pdbx_seq_one_letter_code
_entity_poly.pdbx_strand_id
1 'polypeptide(L)' 'MEFTALFLAIAITMLVAWYGSRSLAFSLFAVVLIACVATFLHHATDALKLSF' A
#
# COMPACT_ATOMS: atom_id res chain seq x y z
N MET A 1 -7.73 3.88 9.68
CA MET A 1 -8.37 3.24 8.50
C MET A 1 -7.43 3.15 7.29
N GLU A 2 -6.41 4.01 7.17
CA GLU A 2 -5.51 4.05 6.01
C GLU A 2 -4.73 2.76 5.80
N PHE A 3 -4.13 2.17 6.85
CA PHE A 3 -3.44 0.87 6.74
C PHE A 3 -4.35 -0.27 6.27
N THR A 4 -5.63 -0.26 6.69
CA THR A 4 -6.63 -1.24 6.23
C THR A 4 -6.92 -1.08 4.73
N ALA A 5 -6.99 0.15 4.23
CA ALA A 5 -7.17 0.43 2.81
C ALA A 5 -5.95 -0.01 1.98
N LEU A 6 -4.73 0.28 2.47
CA LEU A 6 -3.50 -0.20 1.84
C LEU A 6 -3.44 -1.73 1.79
N PHE A 7 -3.80 -2.41 2.88
CA PHE A 7 -3.87 -3.88 2.91
C PHE A 7 -4.83 -4.42 1.84
N LEU A 8 -6.04 -3.87 1.75
CA LEU A 8 -7.02 -4.29 0.75
C LEU A 8 -6.53 -4.02 -0.68
N ALA A 9 -5.91 -2.87 -0.92
CA ALA A 9 -5.36 -2.52 -2.23
C ALA A 9 -4.22 -3.46 -2.66
N ILE A 10 -3.35 -3.85 -1.73
CA ILE A 10 -2.31 -4.86 -1.96
C ILE A 10 -2.95 -6.21 -2.28
N ALA A 11 -3.95 -6.65 -1.51
CA ALA A 11 -4.64 -7.92 -1.75
C ALA A 11 -5.29 -7.97 -3.14
N ILE A 12 -5.98 -6.90 -3.55
CA ILE A 12 -6.54 -6.77 -4.90
C ILE A 12 -5.44 -6.83 -5.95
N THR A 13 -4.32 -6.14 -5.73
CA THR A 13 -3.17 -6.16 -6.65
C THR A 13 -2.62 -7.57 -6.81
N MET A 14 -2.52 -8.36 -5.73
CA MET A 14 -2.08 -9.76 -5.78
C MET A 14 -3.07 -10.65 -6.54
N LEU A 15 -4.37 -10.47 -6.34
CA LEU A 15 -5.40 -11.20 -7.10
C LEU A 15 -5.31 -10.90 -8.60
N VAL A 16 -5.11 -9.63 -8.96
CA VAL A 16 -4.91 -9.22 -10.35
C VAL A 16 -3.58 -9.74 -10.90
N ALA A 17 -2.52 -9.82 -10.09
CA ALA A 17 -1.27 -10.44 -10.51
C ALA A 17 -1.40 -11.95 -10.74
N TRP A 18 -2.30 -12.62 -10.02
CA TRP A 18 -2.56 -14.06 -10.15
C TRP A 18 -3.40 -14.42 -11.38
N TYR A 19 -4.43 -13.63 -11.69
CA TYR A 19 -5.42 -13.99 -12.73
C TYR A 19 -5.68 -12.92 -13.79
N GLY A 20 -5.19 -11.70 -13.60
CA GLY A 20 -5.44 -10.55 -14.48
C GLY A 20 -4.36 -10.33 -15.53
N SER A 21 -4.41 -9.17 -16.19
CA SER A 21 -3.41 -8.79 -17.18
C SER A 21 -2.14 -8.26 -16.51
N ARG A 22 -0.99 -8.58 -17.11
CA ARG A 22 0.33 -8.12 -16.63
C ARG A 22 0.43 -6.60 -16.56
N SER A 23 -0.12 -5.89 -17.55
CA SER A 23 -0.13 -4.42 -17.56
C SER A 23 -0.94 -3.86 -16.39
N LEU A 24 -2.11 -4.42 -16.09
CA LEU A 24 -2.93 -3.97 -14.98
C LEU A 24 -2.26 -4.26 -13.63
N ALA A 25 -1.65 -5.44 -13.47
CA ALA A 25 -0.93 -5.79 -12.25
C ALA A 25 0.21 -4.79 -11.94
N PHE A 26 1.02 -4.44 -12.94
CA PHE A 26 2.09 -3.46 -12.75
C PHE A 26 1.56 -2.04 -12.49
N SER A 27 0.51 -1.62 -13.17
CA SER A 27 -0.12 -0.31 -12.92
C SER A 27 -0.66 -0.20 -11.50
N LEU A 28 -1.39 -1.23 -11.04
CA LEU A 28 -1.91 -1.27 -9.67
C LEU A 28 -0.78 -1.29 -8.64
N PHE A 29 0.26 -2.08 -8.87
CA PHE A 29 1.43 -2.11 -8.02
C PHE A 29 2.11 -0.75 -7.91
N ALA A 30 2.29 -0.03 -9.01
CA ALA A 30 2.87 1.32 -9.00
C ALA A 30 2.03 2.29 -8.17
N VAL A 31 0.70 2.27 -8.31
CA VAL A 31 -0.23 3.11 -7.53
C VAL A 31 -0.14 2.79 -6.05
N VAL A 32 -0.18 1.49 -5.69
CA VAL A 32 -0.06 1.05 -4.29
C VAL A 32 1.28 1.45 -3.69
N LEU A 33 2.37 1.33 -4.44
CA LEU A 33 3.70 1.74 -4.00
C LEU A 33 3.75 3.24 -3.68
N ILE A 34 3.20 4.08 -4.55
CA ILE A 34 3.10 5.53 -4.31
C ILE A 34 2.28 5.82 -3.05
N ALA A 35 1.15 5.14 -2.87
CA ALA A 35 0.32 5.29 -1.68
C ALA A 35 1.07 4.88 -0.41
N CYS A 36 1.81 3.76 -0.43
CA CYS A 36 2.65 3.34 0.69
C CYS A 36 3.72 4.39 1.04
N VAL A 37 4.40 4.96 0.03
CA VAL A 37 5.38 6.03 0.26
C VAL A 37 4.72 7.27 0.85
N ALA A 38 3.56 7.68 0.34
CA ALA A 38 2.81 8.81 0.88
C ALA A 38 2.40 8.58 2.34
N THR A 39 1.86 7.41 2.67
CA THR A 39 1.50 7.05 4.05
C THR A 39 2.73 6.97 4.96
N PHE A 40 3.85 6.44 4.46
CA PHE A 40 5.11 6.45 5.20
C PHE A 40 5.55 7.87 5.51
N LEU A 41 5.61 8.76 4.52
CA LEU A 41 5.99 10.16 4.72
C LEU A 41 5.02 10.90 5.65
N HIS A 42 3.73 10.57 5.59
CA HIS A 42 2.72 11.14 6.48
C HIS A 42 2.99 10.80 7.95
N HIS A 43 3.39 9.55 8.24
CA HIS A 43 3.64 9.08 9.59
C HIS A 43 5.12 9.12 10.02
N ALA A 44 6.05 9.50 9.13
CA ALA A 44 7.48 9.46 9.40
C ALA A 44 7.90 10.37 10.56
N THR A 45 7.13 11.44 10.81
CA THR A 45 7.36 12.39 11.89
C THR A 45 6.52 12.13 13.13
N ASP A 46 5.67 11.10 13.11
CA ASP A 46 4.83 10.79 14.25
C ASP A 46 5.70 10.34 15.42
N ALA A 47 5.51 11.00 16.56
CA ALA A 47 6.24 10.67 17.77
C ALA A 47 5.84 9.27 18.25
N LEU A 48 6.78 8.32 18.13
CA LEU A 48 6.59 6.97 18.64
C LEU A 48 6.66 7.01 20.16
N LYS A 49 5.50 7.01 20.84
CA LYS A 49 5.42 6.92 22.30
C LYS A 49 5.87 5.53 22.74
N LEU A 50 7.16 5.38 22.99
CA LEU A 50 7.73 4.22 23.64
C LEU A 50 7.38 4.31 25.13
N SER A 51 6.33 3.60 25.55
CA SER A 51 6.06 3.35 26.97
C SER A 51 7.03 2.27 27.44
N PHE A 52 8.18 2.69 27.96
CA PHE A 52 8.99 1.87 28.86
C PHE A 52 8.50 2.02 30.29
#